data_AF-A0A968HKD8-F1
#
_entry.id   AF-A0A968HKD8-F1
#
_cell.length_a   1.000
_cell.length_b   1.000
_cell.length_c   1.000
_cell.angle_alpha   90.00
_cell.angle_beta   90.00
_cell.angle_gamma   90.00
#
_symmetry.space_group_name_H-M   'P 1'
#
loop_
_entity.id
_entity.type
_entity.pdbx_description
1 polymer ?
#
loop_
_entity_poly.entity_id
_entity_poly.type
_entity_poly.pdbx_seq_one_letter_code
_entity_poly.pdbx_strand_id
1 'polypeptide(L)'
;MRYRGVVLDADRLQVNLRTRLAIADGNIAYRSGQQLVRGERMRYNLVQDTGTIFQARGEVYLPTAGTDFAPVPVPTPSQTCNNP
;
A
#
# COMPACT_ATOMS: atom_id res chain seq x y z
N MET A 1 2.43 -8.18 6.02
CA MET A 1 3.28 -8.00 4.83
C MET A 1 3.94 -6.62 4.84
N ARG A 2 5.07 -6.47 4.17
CA ARG A 2 5.72 -5.16 3.94
C ARG A 2 5.92 -4.99 2.44
N TYR A 3 5.57 -3.81 1.91
CA TYR A 3 5.68 -3.53 0.48
C TYR A 3 5.90 -2.02 0.28
N ARG A 4 6.99 -1.62 -0.39
CA ARG A 4 7.30 -0.22 -0.74
C ARG A 4 7.19 0.77 0.45
N GLY A 5 7.65 0.38 1.64
CA GLY A 5 7.60 1.23 2.84
C GLY A 5 6.28 1.17 3.61
N VAL A 6 5.26 0.51 3.04
CA VAL A 6 3.97 0.24 3.70
C VAL A 6 4.05 -1.04 4.50
N VAL A 7 3.41 -1.05 5.66
CA VAL A 7 3.18 -2.25 6.48
C VAL A 7 1.68 -2.54 6.52
N LEU A 8 1.31 -3.76 6.13
CA LEU A 8 -0.06 -4.24 6.22
C LEU A 8 -0.11 -5.46 7.14
N ASP A 9 -0.89 -5.35 8.21
CA ASP A 9 -1.21 -6.43 9.14
C ASP A 9 -2.68 -6.84 8.95
N ALA A 10 -2.97 -8.14 9.01
CA ALA A 10 -4.32 -8.71 8.85
C ALA A 10 -4.32 -10.18 9.30
N ASP A 11 -5.50 -10.71 9.61
CA ASP A 11 -5.67 -12.12 9.99
C ASP A 11 -5.35 -13.06 8.82
N ARG A 12 -5.78 -12.68 7.61
CA ARG A 12 -5.49 -13.42 6.38
C ARG A 12 -5.06 -12.47 5.27
N LEU A 13 -4.03 -12.88 4.55
CA LEU A 13 -3.56 -12.22 3.34
C LEU A 13 -3.42 -13.25 2.21
N GLN A 14 -4.06 -12.99 1.08
CA GLN A 14 -3.95 -13.79 -0.13
C GLN A 14 -3.47 -12.93 -1.28
N VAL A 15 -2.46 -13.41 -2.01
CA VAL A 15 -1.91 -12.71 -3.17
C VAL A 15 -2.07 -13.60 -4.39
N ASN A 16 -2.80 -13.11 -5.38
CA ASN A 16 -2.88 -13.75 -6.68
C ASN A 16 -1.78 -13.17 -7.57
N LEU A 17 -0.75 -13.98 -7.85
CA LEU A 17 0.40 -13.57 -8.65
C LEU A 17 0.09 -13.46 -10.15
N ARG A 18 -0.97 -14.13 -10.63
CA ARG A 18 -1.42 -14.04 -12.02
C ARG A 18 -2.12 -12.71 -12.28
N THR A 19 -3.07 -12.35 -11.42
CA THR A 19 -3.84 -11.10 -11.55
C THR A 19 -3.20 -9.92 -10.83
N ARG A 20 -2.12 -10.15 -10.07
CA ARG A 20 -1.41 -9.16 -9.27
C ARG A 20 -2.33 -8.41 -8.30
N LEU A 21 -3.22 -9.16 -7.66
CA LEU A 21 -4.19 -8.65 -6.69
C LEU A 21 -3.90 -9.23 -5.31
N ALA A 22 -3.82 -8.37 -4.30
CA ALA A 22 -3.79 -8.76 -2.90
C ALA A 22 -5.15 -8.51 -2.25
N ILE A 23 -5.60 -9.50 -1.48
CA ILE A 23 -6.82 -9.45 -0.68
C ILE A 23 -6.41 -9.72 0.76
N ALA A 24 -6.72 -8.77 1.65
CA ALA A 24 -6.56 -8.96 3.09
C ALA A 24 -7.93 -8.95 3.78
N ASP A 25 -8.08 -9.80 4.78
CA ASP A 25 -9.33 -10.01 5.50
C ASP A 25 -9.06 -10.16 6.99
N GLY A 26 -9.90 -9.53 7.81
CA GLY A 26 -9.83 -9.59 9.27
C GLY A 26 -8.77 -8.66 9.88
N ASN A 27 -9.19 -7.90 10.91
CA ASN A 27 -8.36 -7.02 11.74
C ASN A 27 -7.27 -6.24 10.99
N ILE A 28 -7.64 -5.58 9.90
CA ILE A 28 -6.66 -4.92 9.04
C ILE A 28 -6.05 -3.72 9.76
N ALA A 29 -4.72 -3.60 9.71
CA ALA A 29 -3.99 -2.41 10.07
C ALA A 29 -2.99 -2.05 8.95
N TYR A 30 -3.36 -1.06 8.15
CA TYR A 30 -2.53 -0.48 7.11
C TYR A 30 -1.75 0.72 7.66
N ARG A 31 -0.43 0.68 7.55
CA ARG A 31 0.47 1.75 7.98
C ARG A 31 1.31 2.25 6.82
N SER A 32 1.22 3.55 6.55
CA SER A 32 2.09 4.25 5.60
C SER A 32 2.51 5.57 6.22
N GLY A 33 3.82 5.77 6.41
CA GLY A 33 4.32 6.94 7.13
C GLY A 33 3.67 7.09 8.51
N GLN A 34 2.97 8.22 8.73
CA GLN A 34 2.25 8.50 9.97
C GLN A 34 0.78 8.05 9.96
N GLN A 35 0.29 7.52 8.84
CA GLN A 35 -1.09 7.10 8.70
C GLN A 35 -1.29 5.68 9.22
N LEU A 36 -2.34 5.49 10.03
CA LEU A 36 -2.81 4.16 10.44
C LEU A 36 -4.30 4.05 10.10
N VAL A 37 -4.62 3.23 9.10
CA VAL A 37 -5.99 2.94 8.71
C VAL A 37 -6.32 1.50 9.09
N ARG A 38 -7.43 1.31 9.82
CA ARG A 38 -7.94 -0.02 10.16
C ARG A 38 -9.17 -0.36 9.35
N GLY A 39 -9.49 -1.65 9.23
CA GLY A 39 -10.70 -2.09 8.53
C GLY A 39 -10.95 -3.58 8.60
N GLU A 40 -11.98 -4.05 7.90
CA GLU A 40 -12.38 -5.47 7.89
C GLU A 40 -11.89 -6.20 6.64
N ARG A 41 -11.82 -5.50 5.50
CA ARG A 41 -11.33 -6.05 4.23
C ARG A 41 -10.53 -5.02 3.44
N MET A 42 -9.47 -5.45 2.77
CA MET A 42 -8.70 -4.64 1.84
C MET A 42 -8.57 -5.36 0.50
N ARG A 43 -8.69 -4.59 -0.59
CA ARG A 43 -8.32 -5.00 -1.94
C ARG A 43 -7.20 -4.09 -2.42
N TYR A 44 -6.12 -4.66 -2.96
CA TYR A 44 -4.97 -3.90 -3.43
C TYR A 44 -4.43 -4.44 -4.76
N ASN A 45 -4.27 -3.57 -5.75
CA ASN A 45 -3.73 -3.89 -7.06
C ASN A 45 -2.24 -3.53 -7.09
N LEU A 46 -1.38 -4.54 -7.22
CA LEU A 46 0.07 -4.35 -7.19
C LEU A 46 0.64 -3.72 -8.47
N VAL A 47 -0.12 -3.69 -9.57
CA VAL A 47 0.30 -3.04 -10.83
C VAL A 47 0.03 -1.55 -10.78
N GLN A 48 -1.16 -1.19 -10.30
CA GLN A 48 -1.64 0.19 -10.27
C GLN A 48 -1.22 0.90 -8.97
N ASP A 49 -0.71 0.17 -7.99
CA ASP A 49 -0.33 0.68 -6.66
C ASP A 49 -1.54 1.31 -5.92
N THR A 50 -2.76 0.88 -6.25
CA THR A 50 -4.01 1.41 -5.70
C THR A 50 -4.77 0.35 -4.90
N GLY A 51 -5.53 0.79 -3.90
CA GLY A 51 -6.35 -0.10 -3.10
C GLY A 51 -7.55 0.57 -2.45
N THR A 52 -8.40 -0.27 -1.86
CA THR A 52 -9.61 0.15 -1.14
C THR A 52 -9.71 -0.65 0.14
N ILE A 53 -9.95 0.04 1.25
CA ILE A 53 -10.22 -0.56 2.56
C ILE A 53 -11.72 -0.40 2.84
N PHE A 54 -12.38 -1.50 3.19
CA PHE A 54 -13.79 -1.56 3.51
C PHE A 54 -14.00 -1.53 5.02
N GLN A 55 -15.09 -0.88 5.45
CA GLN A 55 -15.39 -0.64 6.87
C GLN A 55 -14.21 0.04 7.58
N ALA A 56 -13.61 1.02 6.92
CA ALA A 56 -12.41 1.68 7.40
C ALA A 56 -12.68 2.50 8.67
N ARG A 57 -11.77 2.43 9.64
CA ARG A 57 -11.82 3.17 10.91
C ARG A 57 -10.42 3.61 11.30
N GLY A 58 -10.27 4.78 11.89
CA GLY A 58 -8.97 5.28 12.38
C GLY A 58 -8.86 6.79 12.30
N GLU A 59 -7.68 7.28 12.65
CA GLU A 59 -7.32 8.69 12.59
C GLU A 59 -6.34 8.90 11.43
N VAL A 60 -6.65 9.89 10.60
CA VAL A 60 -5.77 10.32 9.50
C VAL A 60 -5.07 11.59 9.95
N TYR A 61 -3.75 11.60 9.89
CA TYR A 61 -2.97 12.80 10.16
C TYR A 61 -2.88 13.62 8.88
N LEU A 62 -3.80 14.58 8.72
CA LEU A 62 -3.94 15.39 7.51
C LEU A 62 -2.64 16.04 7.00
N PRO A 63 -1.74 16.57 7.87
CA PRO A 63 -0.55 17.28 7.39
C PRO A 63 0.38 16.45 6.50
N THR A 64 0.47 15.13 6.71
CA THR A 64 1.31 14.23 5.90
C THR A 64 0.51 13.27 5.02
N ALA A 65 -0.82 13.25 5.13
CA ALA A 65 -1.68 12.30 4.41
C ALA A 65 -1.46 12.31 2.90
N GLY A 66 -1.26 13.50 2.30
CA GLY A 66 -1.00 13.62 0.86
C GLY A 66 0.28 12.93 0.41
N THR A 67 1.34 12.99 1.22
CA THR A 67 2.62 12.33 0.92
C THR A 67 2.62 10.87 1.33
N ASP A 68 2.00 10.54 2.46
CA ASP A 68 1.95 9.18 3.00
C ASP A 68 1.09 8.23 2.16
N PHE A 69 0.05 8.74 1.49
CA PHE A 69 -0.79 7.99 0.55
C PHE A 69 -0.40 8.21 -0.91
N ALA A 70 0.64 9.00 -1.19
CA ALA A 70 1.11 9.18 -2.55
C ALA A 70 1.60 7.83 -3.10
N PRO A 71 1.31 7.51 -4.38
CA PRO A 71 1.91 6.37 -5.04
C PRO A 71 3.42 6.45 -4.89
N VAL A 72 4.05 5.36 -4.45
CA VAL A 72 5.50 5.37 -4.32
C VAL A 72 6.07 5.50 -5.74
N PRO A 73 7.02 6.42 -6.00
CA PRO A 73 7.67 6.47 -7.29
C PRO A 73 8.28 5.10 -7.59
N VAL A 74 7.99 4.54 -8.76
CA VAL A 74 8.79 3.42 -9.26
C VAL A 74 10.17 4.00 -9.48
N PRO A 75 11.26 3.43 -8.91
CA PRO A 75 12.59 3.93 -9.21
C PRO A 75 12.76 3.85 -10.73
N THR A 76 12.77 5.00 -11.38
CA THR A 76 13.20 5.10 -12.77
C THR A 76 14.63 4.59 -12.75
N PRO A 77 14.99 3.56 -13.56
CA PRO A 77 16.39 3.24 -13.72
C PRO A 77 17.08 4.55 -14.13
N SER A 78 18.03 5.01 -13.32
CA SER A 78 18.83 6.17 -13.64
C SER A 78 19.46 5.90 -15.01
N GLN A 79 18.97 6.58 -16.05
CA GLN A 79 19.68 6.68 -17.32
C GLN A 79 20.97 7.45 -17.04
N THR A 80 21.98 6.73 -16.59
CA THR A 80 23.38 7.14 -16.65
C THR A 80 24.16 5.95 -17.19
N CYS A 81 23.91 5.62 -18.45
CA CYS A 81 24.99 5.14 -19.30
C CYS A 81 25.40 6.34 -20.16
N ASN A 82 26.22 7.21 -19.57
CA ASN A 82 26.94 8.23 -20.31
C ASN A 82 27.90 7.54 -21.28
N ASN A 83 27.72 7.83 -22.56
CA ASN A 83 28.74 8.26 -23.53
C ASN A 83 30.19 7.79 -23.31
N PRO A 84 30.76 7.08 -24.30
CA PRO A 84 32.05 7.43 -24.89
C PRO A 84 31.86 8.32 -26.14
#